data_AF-A0A2R6IXP2-F1
#
_entry.id   AF-A0A2R6IXP2-F1
#
_cell.length_a   1.000
_cell.length_b   1.000
_cell.length_c   1.000
_cell.angle_alpha   90.00
_cell.angle_beta   90.00
_cell.angle_gamma   90.00
#
_symmetry.space_group_name_H-M   'P 1'
#
loop_
_entity.id
_entity.type
_entity.pdbx_description
1 polymer ?
#
loop_
_entity_poly.entity_id
_entity_poly.type
_entity_poly.pdbx_seq_one_letter_code
_entity_poly.pdbx_strand_id
1 'polypeptide(L)'
;MIGYRVRRFLAAWREQSRRVRAFLAWNAANTLAAFALLLSSFFLLAVLGRPGFQRTVLFGYIVVAVVWLVSVFAIGPAYERLVPPEKRGR
;
A
#
# COMPACT_ATOMS: atom_id res chain seq x y z
N MET A 1 11.62 9.83 -21.45
CA MET A 1 12.20 10.21 -20.14
C MET A 1 11.73 9.35 -18.96
N ILE A 2 10.43 9.02 -18.83
CA ILE A 2 9.91 8.19 -17.72
C ILE A 2 10.55 6.78 -17.67
N GLY A 3 10.67 6.10 -18.82
CA GLY A 3 11.19 4.72 -18.88
C GLY A 3 12.65 4.57 -18.42
N TYR A 4 13.49 5.59 -18.68
CA TYR A 4 14.87 5.63 -18.20
C TYR A 4 14.93 5.79 -16.67
N ARG A 5 14.07 6.64 -16.09
CA ARG A 5 13.96 6.81 -14.62
C ARG A 5 13.47 5.54 -13.94
N VAL A 6 12.49 4.85 -14.52
CA VAL A 6 11.98 3.56 -14.01
C VAL A 6 13.08 2.50 -14.06
N ARG A 7 13.83 2.39 -15.17
CA ARG A 7 14.97 1.47 -15.27
C ARG A 7 16.06 1.77 -14.23
N ARG A 8 16.42 3.04 -14.05
CA ARG A 8 17.41 3.46 -13.05
C ARG A 8 16.94 3.17 -11.62
N PHE A 9 15.65 3.40 -11.34
CA PHE A 9 15.04 3.07 -10.06
C PHE A 9 15.03 1.55 -9.80
N LEU A 10 14.70 0.74 -10.81
CA LEU A 10 14.75 -0.73 -10.72
C LEU A 10 16.17 -1.26 -10.52
N ALA A 11 17.17 -0.62 -11.12
CA ALA A 11 18.58 -0.96 -10.91
C ALA A 11 19.02 -0.65 -9.47
N ALA A 12 18.74 0.55 -8.98
CA ALA A 12 19.02 0.93 -7.59
C ALA A 12 18.22 0.08 -6.58
N TRP A 13 16.99 -0.28 -6.92
CA TRP A 13 16.17 -1.20 -6.15
C TRP A 13 16.84 -2.57 -6.05
N ARG A 14 17.43 -3.06 -7.14
CA ARG A 14 18.17 -4.33 -7.20
C ARG A 14 19.50 -4.34 -6.43
N GLU A 15 19.98 -3.20 -5.97
CA GLU A 15 21.17 -3.10 -5.11
C GLU A 15 20.79 -3.02 -3.62
N GLN A 16 19.58 -2.59 -3.28
CA GLN A 16 19.14 -2.51 -1.89
C GLN A 16 18.91 -3.87 -1.24
N SER A 17 18.99 -3.91 0.10
CA SER A 17 18.69 -5.10 0.89
C SER A 17 17.23 -5.54 0.70
N ARG A 18 16.97 -6.85 0.82
CA ARG A 18 15.61 -7.42 0.66
C ARG A 18 14.58 -6.76 1.58
N ARG A 19 14.99 -6.30 2.77
CA ARG A 19 14.12 -5.67 3.76
C ARG A 19 13.66 -4.28 3.33
N VAL A 20 14.55 -3.47 2.78
CA VAL A 20 14.20 -2.12 2.28
C VAL A 20 13.31 -2.22 1.04
N ARG A 21 13.56 -3.19 0.15
CA ARG A 21 12.65 -3.47 -0.97
C ARG A 21 11.25 -3.86 -0.51
N ALA A 22 11.15 -4.74 0.49
CA ALA A 22 9.86 -5.15 1.04
C ALA A 22 9.10 -3.95 1.62
N PHE A 23 9.79 -3.08 2.36
CA PHE A 23 9.20 -1.85 2.89
C PHE A 23 8.71 -0.90 1.81
N LEU A 24 9.52 -0.65 0.78
CA LEU A 24 9.13 0.23 -0.32
C LEU A 24 7.99 -0.38 -1.16
N ALA A 25 7.98 -1.71 -1.35
CA ALA A 25 6.89 -2.41 -2.02
C ALA A 25 5.58 -2.32 -1.22
N TRP A 26 5.66 -2.46 0.10
CA TRP A 26 4.52 -2.27 1.00
C TRP A 26 4.00 -0.83 0.93
N ASN A 27 4.88 0.19 0.94
CA ASN A 27 4.47 1.57 0.74
C ASN A 27 3.77 1.78 -0.62
N ALA A 28 4.34 1.25 -1.70
CA ALA A 28 3.73 1.33 -3.02
C ALA A 28 2.34 0.66 -3.06
N ALA A 29 2.19 -0.49 -2.40
CA ALA A 29 0.91 -1.17 -2.27
C ALA A 29 -0.12 -0.33 -1.49
N ASN A 30 0.28 0.31 -0.39
CA ASN A 30 -0.61 1.21 0.36
C ASN A 30 -1.07 2.40 -0.48
N THR A 31 -0.16 3.00 -1.26
CA THR A 31 -0.50 4.09 -2.18
C THR A 31 -1.47 3.64 -3.27
N LEU A 32 -1.21 2.48 -3.90
CA LEU A 32 -2.11 1.90 -4.90
C LEU A 32 -3.48 1.57 -4.30
N ALA A 33 -3.53 1.04 -3.08
CA ALA A 33 -4.78 0.78 -2.37
C ALA A 33 -5.57 2.07 -2.11
N ALA A 34 -4.90 3.17 -1.77
CA ALA A 34 -5.55 4.47 -1.59
C ALA A 34 -6.19 4.96 -2.90
N PHE A 35 -5.46 4.88 -4.02
CA PHE A 35 -6.00 5.21 -5.34
C PHE A 35 -7.15 4.29 -5.75
N ALA A 36 -7.05 2.99 -5.47
CA ALA A 36 -8.12 2.03 -5.76
C ALA A 36 -9.38 2.31 -4.94
N LEU A 37 -9.24 2.65 -3.65
CA LEU A 37 -10.36 3.06 -2.78
C LEU A 37 -11.03 4.34 -3.30
N LEU A 38 -10.25 5.32 -3.74
CA LEU A 38 -10.76 6.52 -4.40
C LEU A 38 -11.49 6.19 -5.71
N LEU A 39 -10.87 5.41 -6.59
CA LEU A 39 -11.45 5.07 -7.90
C LEU A 39 -12.73 4.23 -7.76
N SER A 40 -12.75 3.31 -6.81
CA SER A 40 -13.89 2.44 -6.56
C SER A 40 -15.14 3.19 -6.09
N SER A 41 -14.98 4.40 -5.53
CA SER A 41 -16.11 5.28 -5.20
C SER A 41 -16.99 5.62 -6.42
N PHE A 42 -16.40 5.73 -7.62
CA PHE A 42 -17.15 5.97 -8.85
C PHE A 42 -18.00 4.77 -9.28
N PHE A 43 -17.58 3.56 -8.92
CA PHE A 43 -18.28 2.32 -9.26
C PHE A 43 -19.35 1.94 -8.23
N LEU A 44 -19.32 2.53 -7.03
CA LEU A 44 -20.34 2.30 -6.00
C LEU A 44 -21.75 2.61 -6.49
N LEU A 45 -21.93 3.65 -7.31
CA LEU A 45 -23.25 4.00 -7.85
C LEU A 45 -23.85 2.91 -8.74
N ALA A 46 -23.03 2.23 -9.54
CA ALA A 46 -23.48 1.12 -10.39
C ALA A 46 -23.82 -0.13 -9.56
N VAL A 47 -23.08 -0.36 -8.47
CA VAL A 47 -23.21 -1.55 -7.63
C VAL A 47 -24.36 -1.43 -6.62
N LEU A 48 -24.60 -0.24 -6.08
CA LEU A 48 -25.65 0.02 -5.08
C LEU A 48 -27.07 0.04 -5.66
N GLY A 49 -27.22 0.06 -6.98
CA GLY A 49 -28.52 -0.02 -7.66
C GLY A 49 -29.21 -1.38 -7.56
N ARG A 50 -28.53 -2.41 -7.05
CA ARG A 50 -29.11 -3.75 -6.86
C ARG A 50 -29.65 -3.94 -5.44
N PRO A 51 -30.94 -4.32 -5.27
CA PRO A 51 -31.52 -4.54 -3.96
C PRO A 51 -30.80 -5.68 -3.22
N GLY A 52 -30.52 -5.48 -1.93
CA GLY A 52 -29.83 -6.43 -1.05
C GLY A 52 -28.29 -6.42 -1.10
N PHE A 53 -27.67 -5.81 -2.11
CA PHE A 53 -26.21 -5.84 -2.28
C PHE A 53 -25.48 -4.78 -1.45
N GLN A 54 -26.20 -3.74 -1.00
CA GLN A 54 -25.65 -2.56 -0.34
C GLN A 54 -24.93 -2.88 0.98
N ARG A 55 -25.52 -3.75 1.82
CA ARG A 55 -24.96 -4.11 3.13
C ARG A 55 -23.64 -4.86 2.99
N THR A 56 -23.56 -5.81 2.06
CA THR A 56 -22.35 -6.60 1.80
C THR A 56 -21.22 -5.72 1.25
N VAL A 57 -21.54 -4.81 0.33
CA VAL A 57 -20.56 -3.86 -0.23
C VAL A 57 -20.04 -2.92 0.85
N LEU A 58 -20.94 -2.36 1.68
CA LEU A 58 -20.56 -1.49 2.79
C LEU A 58 -19.63 -2.22 3.77
N PHE A 59 -19.99 -3.44 4.16
CA PHE A 59 -19.15 -4.24 5.05
C PHE A 59 -17.78 -4.56 4.42
N GLY A 60 -17.75 -4.91 3.13
CA GLY A 60 -16.50 -5.12 2.39
C GLY A 60 -15.61 -3.87 2.40
N TYR A 61 -16.17 -2.70 2.15
CA TYR A 61 -15.44 -1.44 2.22
C TYR A 61 -14.88 -1.15 3.62
N ILE A 62 -15.68 -1.38 4.66
CA ILE A 62 -15.22 -1.19 6.05
C ILE A 62 -14.04 -2.12 6.34
N VAL A 63 -14.13 -3.40 5.98
CA VAL A 63 -13.04 -4.36 6.18
C VAL A 63 -11.78 -3.91 5.44
N VAL A 64 -11.89 -3.54 4.16
CA VAL A 64 -10.74 -3.04 3.38
C VAL A 64 -10.15 -1.78 4.00
N ALA A 65 -10.99 -0.83 4.44
CA ALA A 65 -10.55 0.41 5.07
C ALA A 65 -9.82 0.15 6.39
N VAL A 66 -10.32 -0.75 7.23
CA VAL A 66 -9.68 -1.14 8.50
C VAL A 66 -8.34 -1.82 8.24
N VAL A 67 -8.28 -2.77 7.31
CA VAL A 67 -7.03 -3.45 6.94
C VAL A 67 -6.01 -2.46 6.39
N TRP A 68 -6.45 -1.54 5.52
CA TRP A 68 -5.59 -0.49 4.98
C TRP A 68 -5.07 0.46 6.07
N LEU A 69 -5.93 0.87 7.00
CA LEU A 69 -5.56 1.72 8.13
C LEU A 69 -4.47 1.04 8.99
N VAL A 70 -4.71 -0.22 9.37
CA VAL A 70 -3.74 -1.01 10.14
C VAL A 70 -2.43 -1.15 9.37
N SER A 71 -2.49 -1.40 8.06
CA SER A 71 -1.32 -1.49 7.19
C SER A 71 -0.48 -0.21 7.19
N VAL A 72 -1.11 0.96 7.13
CA VAL A 72 -0.41 2.26 7.16
C VAL A 72 0.28 2.50 8.50
N PHE A 73 -0.37 2.18 9.62
CA PHE A 73 0.25 2.36 10.94
C PHE A 73 1.29 1.29 11.27
N ALA A 74 1.15 0.07 10.74
CA ALA A 74 2.07 -1.03 11.01
C ALA A 74 3.39 -0.92 10.24
N ILE A 75 3.43 -0.18 9.12
CA ILE A 75 4.59 -0.18 8.23
C ILE A 75 5.85 0.42 8.86
N GLY A 76 5.72 1.48 9.66
CA GLY A 76 6.83 2.11 10.38
C GLY A 76 7.42 1.19 11.45
N PRO A 77 6.62 0.72 12.42
CA PRO A 77 7.06 -0.23 13.43
C PRO A 77 7.62 -1.54 12.84
N ALA A 78 7.01 -2.05 11.77
CA ALA A 78 7.51 -3.23 11.07
C ALA A 78 8.89 -2.99 10.45
N TYR A 79 9.11 -1.81 9.85
CA TYR A 79 10.41 -1.44 9.30
C TYR A 79 11.49 -1.36 10.37
N GLU A 80 11.24 -0.65 11.47
CA GLU A 80 12.19 -0.48 12.58
C GLU A 80 12.59 -1.81 13.23
N ARG A 81 11.65 -2.76 13.36
CA ARG A 81 11.93 -4.11 13.87
C ARG A 81 12.77 -4.95 12.90
N LEU A 82 12.57 -4.77 11.59
CA LEU A 82 13.24 -5.57 10.56
C LEU A 82 14.58 -4.99 10.13
N VAL A 83 14.75 -3.67 10.18
CA VAL A 83 16.00 -2.98 9.86
C VAL A 83 16.45 -2.26 11.13
N PRO A 84 17.31 -2.90 11.95
CA PRO A 84 17.86 -2.23 13.12
C PRO A 84 18.56 -0.95 12.67
N PRO A 85 18.44 0.16 13.42
CA PRO A 85 19.18 1.37 13.10
C PRO A 85 20.66 1.00 13.02
N GLU A 86 21.27 1.28 11.86
CA GLU A 86 22.70 1.15 11.66
C GLU A 86 23.35 1.90 12.82
N LYS A 87 24.11 1.18 13.66
CA LYS A 87 24.66 1.73 14.90
C LYS A 87 25.35 3.04 14.54
N ARG A 88 24.76 4.16 14.98
CA ARG A 88 25.43 5.45 15.01
C ARG A 88 26.49 5.39 16.10
N GLY A 89 27.58 4.68 15.82
CA GLY A 89 28.78 4.56 16.65
C GLY A 89 29.97 4.74 15.73
N ARG A 90 30.39 5.99 15.57
CA ARG A 90 31.61 6.59 16.15
C ARG A 90 32.83 6.32 15.29
#